data_AF-A0A7Y2F9Z1-F1
#
_entry.id   AF-A0A7Y2F9Z1-F1
#
_cell.length_a   1.000
_cell.length_b   1.000
_cell.length_c   1.000
_cell.angle_alpha   90.00
_cell.angle_beta   90.00
_cell.angle_gamma   90.00
#
_symmetry.space_group_name_H-M   'P 1'
#
loop_
_entity.id
_entity.type
_entity.pdbx_description
1 polymer ?
#
loop_
_entity_poly.entity_id
_entity_poly.type
_entity_poly.pdbx_seq_one_letter_code
_entity_poly.pdbx_strand_id
1 'polypeptide(L)'
;TTQTPDGWVFYSIDADLRLQSIMGLQTWNAIRALDFLASLPDVDPDRLAVTGGSGGGTQSILLGALDERIKVSFPNGMVSTSMQGGCFCENCNYLRVGTGNVELAALFAPRPQAMTAADDWTKEMMQDGYPELRWLYAMLGDENDVYCRPMLHFKHNYNYVTRATMYQWMNRHLGLGLDDPVVESDFDPLTEEETTVWTAEHPAPTNVGIDHERAVCKWLDDQANRKLTQQPRNRTEFLHFVELIGSALPVLYGVDVFPSAQQWSDAETIKHHSLTDTTLHGLHITMGLLRDESRGAELPLLTVRSASSEPAENANGDDTDRPTKVVVWTDGVGKDAAFDANGLPSEMLKTLAAQATVLLPDLLGQGEFNRDQREVTTQRVVDDKRSYSAFTFGYNRTLVAQRVGDLLSVVRHANHLAKGNIRLVATGGAAPWAAAAAPMIPSQYLQRTLIDTQGFRFANVESYRDANFVPGAVKYGDLPVLLAIGSGDRQIVGEPVEVVSRVRELSQQVPSAGDVRGNVLTVDADENLLWLLE
;
A
#
# COMPACT_ATOMS: atom_id res chain seq x y z
N THR A 1 -11.91 15.37 -10.36
CA THR A 1 -12.50 14.07 -10.00
C THR A 1 -13.96 14.09 -10.40
N THR A 2 -14.42 13.09 -11.15
CA THR A 2 -15.83 12.80 -11.41
C THR A 2 -16.43 12.30 -10.09
N GLN A 3 -17.04 13.20 -9.31
CA GLN A 3 -17.85 12.75 -8.18
C GLN A 3 -19.07 12.02 -8.73
N THR A 4 -19.43 10.88 -8.14
CA THR A 4 -20.77 10.32 -8.28
C THR A 4 -21.77 11.42 -7.88
N PRO A 5 -22.81 11.70 -8.67
CA PRO A 5 -23.75 12.79 -8.39
C PRO A 5 -24.36 12.75 -6.98
N ASP A 6 -24.47 11.55 -6.41
CA ASP A 6 -25.08 11.27 -5.12
C ASP A 6 -24.07 11.07 -3.97
N GLY A 7 -22.76 11.20 -4.21
CA GLY A 7 -21.70 10.88 -3.24
C GLY A 7 -21.53 9.37 -2.97
N TRP A 8 -20.82 9.01 -1.90
CA TRP A 8 -20.52 7.62 -1.54
C TRP A 8 -20.66 7.35 -0.04
N VAL A 9 -20.73 6.08 0.34
CA VAL A 9 -20.91 5.57 1.72
C VAL A 9 -19.76 4.65 2.13
N PHE A 10 -19.65 4.25 3.40
CA PHE A 10 -18.65 3.26 3.81
C PHE A 10 -18.88 1.92 3.11
N TYR A 11 -17.82 1.10 3.02
CA TYR A 11 -17.80 -0.19 2.32
C TYR A 11 -18.02 -0.12 0.79
N SER A 12 -18.24 1.07 0.24
CA SER A 12 -18.24 1.29 -1.22
C SER A 12 -16.81 1.33 -1.77
N ILE A 13 -16.68 1.11 -3.07
CA ILE A 13 -15.39 1.21 -3.77
C ILE A 13 -14.83 2.63 -3.68
N ASP A 14 -15.67 3.66 -3.80
CA ASP A 14 -15.28 5.05 -3.61
C ASP A 14 -14.70 5.34 -2.22
N ALA A 15 -15.25 4.73 -1.17
CA ALA A 15 -14.71 4.82 0.19
C ALA A 15 -13.35 4.12 0.28
N ASP A 16 -13.21 2.92 -0.29
CA ASP A 16 -11.95 2.17 -0.29
C ASP A 16 -10.84 2.88 -1.09
N LEU A 17 -11.16 3.45 -2.25
CA LEU A 17 -10.27 4.29 -3.06
C LEU A 17 -9.83 5.56 -2.31
N ARG A 18 -10.50 5.91 -1.21
CA ARG A 18 -10.19 7.03 -0.31
C ARG A 18 -9.66 6.62 1.07
N LEU A 19 -9.41 5.32 1.29
CA LEU A 19 -9.04 4.74 2.60
C LEU A 19 -10.02 5.07 3.73
N GLN A 20 -11.31 5.12 3.43
CA GLN A 20 -12.37 5.34 4.41
C GLN A 20 -12.96 4.00 4.83
N SER A 21 -12.84 3.67 6.12
CA SER A 21 -13.36 2.41 6.68
C SER A 21 -14.03 2.65 8.03
N ILE A 22 -15.01 1.82 8.37
CA ILE A 22 -15.64 1.85 9.70
C ILE A 22 -14.64 1.48 10.79
N MET A 23 -13.70 0.57 10.53
CA MET A 23 -12.63 0.28 11.48
C MET A 23 -11.81 1.53 11.80
N GLY A 24 -11.38 2.27 10.77
CA GLY A 24 -10.64 3.53 10.94
C GLY A 24 -11.47 4.60 11.65
N LEU A 25 -12.77 4.69 11.36
CA LEU A 25 -13.67 5.61 12.05
C LEU A 25 -13.82 5.26 13.55
N GLN A 26 -13.98 3.98 13.88
CA GLN A 26 -14.06 3.52 15.28
C GLN A 26 -12.75 3.77 16.04
N THR A 27 -11.60 3.50 15.43
CA THR A 27 -10.30 3.83 16.03
C THR A 27 -10.13 5.33 16.21
N TRP A 28 -10.55 6.15 15.24
CA TRP A 28 -10.52 7.61 15.37
C TRP A 28 -11.43 8.09 16.51
N ASN A 29 -12.62 7.52 16.65
CA ASN A 29 -13.52 7.80 17.77
C ASN A 29 -12.86 7.46 19.11
N ALA A 30 -12.13 6.33 19.21
CA ALA A 30 -11.41 5.96 20.42
C ALA A 30 -10.32 6.98 20.79
N ILE A 31 -9.57 7.48 19.80
CA ILE A 31 -8.57 8.54 20.03
C ILE A 31 -9.25 9.85 20.49
N ARG A 32 -10.39 10.23 19.89
CA ARG A 32 -11.14 11.43 20.31
C ARG A 32 -11.77 11.27 21.70
N ALA A 33 -12.25 10.08 22.03
CA ALA A 33 -12.72 9.76 23.37
C ALA A 33 -11.59 9.88 24.39
N LEU A 34 -10.38 9.44 24.02
CA LEU A 34 -9.19 9.61 24.85
C LEU A 34 -8.81 11.08 25.05
N ASP A 35 -8.89 11.91 23.99
CA ASP A 35 -8.69 13.37 24.10
C ASP A 35 -9.66 14.00 25.10
N PHE A 36 -10.94 13.61 25.03
CA PHE A 36 -11.96 14.09 25.95
C PHE A 36 -11.68 13.64 27.39
N LEU A 37 -11.47 12.33 27.62
CA LEU A 37 -11.18 11.79 28.94
C LEU A 37 -9.96 12.45 29.57
N ALA A 38 -8.86 12.60 28.83
CA ALA A 38 -7.64 13.23 29.30
C ALA A 38 -7.79 14.73 29.62
N SER A 39 -8.88 15.37 29.18
CA SER A 39 -9.18 16.77 29.48
C SER A 39 -10.01 16.97 30.75
N LEU A 40 -10.57 15.90 31.31
CA LEU A 40 -11.41 15.98 32.50
C LEU A 40 -10.57 16.25 33.76
N PRO A 41 -11.03 17.11 34.68
CA PRO A 41 -10.24 17.54 35.85
C PRO A 41 -9.97 16.41 36.86
N ASP A 42 -10.75 15.34 36.80
CA ASP A 42 -10.67 14.15 37.66
C ASP A 42 -10.00 12.95 36.99
N VAL A 43 -9.47 13.12 35.77
CA VAL A 43 -8.69 12.10 35.06
C VAL A 43 -7.21 12.46 35.11
N ASP A 44 -6.40 11.47 35.47
CA ASP A 44 -4.94 11.58 35.40
C ASP A 44 -4.44 11.19 34.00
N PRO A 45 -3.94 12.14 33.18
CA PRO A 45 -3.53 11.86 31.81
C PRO A 45 -2.27 10.97 31.74
N ASP A 46 -1.53 10.80 32.84
CA ASP A 46 -0.37 9.92 32.92
C ASP A 46 -0.73 8.48 33.32
N ARG A 47 -2.01 8.20 33.60
CA ARG A 47 -2.51 6.87 33.99
C ARG A 47 -3.68 6.38 33.13
N LEU A 48 -3.56 6.57 31.81
CA LEU A 48 -4.57 6.12 30.85
C LEU A 48 -4.34 4.66 30.44
N ALA A 49 -5.42 3.89 30.32
CA ALA A 49 -5.38 2.50 29.90
C ALA A 49 -6.49 2.17 28.91
N VAL A 50 -6.33 1.09 28.15
CA VAL A 50 -7.31 0.61 27.17
C VAL A 50 -7.65 -0.86 27.39
N THR A 51 -8.91 -1.20 27.23
CA THR A 51 -9.38 -2.58 27.20
C THR A 51 -10.63 -2.74 26.37
N GLY A 52 -10.87 -3.97 25.90
CA GLY A 52 -12.04 -4.34 25.13
C GLY A 52 -12.05 -5.83 24.82
N GLY A 53 -13.23 -6.41 24.65
CA GLY A 53 -13.42 -7.82 24.32
C GLY A 53 -13.73 -8.05 22.85
N SER A 54 -13.18 -9.10 22.24
CA SER A 54 -13.48 -9.50 20.86
C SER A 54 -13.18 -8.37 19.86
N GLY A 55 -14.15 -7.85 19.11
CA GLY A 55 -13.97 -6.67 18.26
C GLY A 55 -13.48 -5.41 19.03
N GLY A 56 -13.86 -5.27 20.30
CA GLY A 56 -13.27 -4.24 21.19
C GLY A 56 -11.81 -4.53 21.55
N GLY A 57 -11.41 -5.80 21.55
CA GLY A 57 -10.02 -6.23 21.64
C GLY A 57 -9.23 -5.79 20.40
N THR A 58 -9.79 -5.93 19.19
CA THR A 58 -9.21 -5.39 17.95
C THR A 58 -8.95 -3.89 18.10
N GLN A 59 -9.93 -3.12 18.58
CA GLN A 59 -9.77 -1.68 18.80
C GLN A 59 -8.74 -1.34 19.90
N SER A 60 -8.62 -2.18 20.94
CA SER A 60 -7.61 -2.01 22.00
C SER A 60 -6.19 -2.22 21.48
N ILE A 61 -5.99 -3.20 20.59
CA ILE A 61 -4.71 -3.41 19.88
C ILE A 61 -4.35 -2.16 19.09
N LEU A 62 -5.28 -1.67 18.26
CA LEU A 62 -5.02 -0.51 17.39
C LEU A 62 -4.80 0.78 18.18
N LEU A 63 -5.62 1.07 19.20
CA LEU A 63 -5.44 2.26 20.02
C LEU A 63 -4.12 2.22 20.77
N GLY A 64 -3.74 1.07 21.33
CA GLY A 64 -2.45 0.89 22.00
C GLY A 64 -1.27 1.13 21.05
N ALA A 65 -1.35 0.62 19.82
CA ALA A 65 -0.31 0.80 18.82
C ALA A 65 -0.20 2.25 18.32
N LEU A 66 -1.30 2.99 18.23
CA LEU A 66 -1.36 4.32 17.63
C LEU A 66 -1.22 5.49 18.62
N ASP A 67 -1.48 5.27 19.91
CA ASP A 67 -1.51 6.34 20.91
C ASP A 67 -0.61 6.04 22.12
N GLU A 68 0.48 6.80 22.24
CA GLU A 68 1.49 6.65 23.30
C GLU A 68 1.00 7.08 24.69
N ARG A 69 -0.16 7.76 24.76
CA ARG A 69 -0.76 8.15 26.04
C ARG A 69 -1.28 6.95 26.81
N ILE A 70 -1.68 5.87 26.12
CA ILE A 70 -2.05 4.62 26.75
C ILE A 70 -0.82 4.00 27.43
N LYS A 71 -0.88 3.82 28.75
CA LYS A 71 0.21 3.27 29.57
C LYS A 71 0.04 1.79 29.85
N VAL A 72 -1.18 1.28 29.87
CA VAL A 72 -1.49 -0.12 30.13
C VAL A 72 -2.58 -0.61 29.16
N SER A 73 -2.44 -1.82 28.63
CA SER A 73 -3.37 -2.37 27.65
C SER A 73 -3.87 -3.77 28.02
N PHE A 74 -5.16 -4.03 27.77
CA PHE A 74 -5.77 -5.35 27.94
C PHE A 74 -6.70 -5.73 26.77
N PRO A 75 -6.15 -6.16 25.62
CA PRO A 75 -6.95 -6.60 24.45
C PRO A 75 -7.47 -8.03 24.65
N ASN A 76 -8.69 -8.17 25.17
CA ASN A 76 -9.25 -9.47 25.53
C ASN A 76 -9.86 -10.22 24.32
N GLY A 77 -9.56 -11.52 24.19
CA GLY A 77 -10.24 -12.42 23.26
C GLY A 77 -9.96 -12.15 21.77
N MET A 78 -8.85 -11.49 21.43
CA MET A 78 -8.55 -11.14 20.03
C MET A 78 -7.09 -11.27 19.60
N VAL A 79 -6.12 -11.08 20.50
CA VAL A 79 -4.72 -11.35 20.19
C VAL A 79 -4.59 -12.84 19.87
N SER A 80 -4.36 -13.17 18.61
CA SER A 80 -4.23 -14.55 18.13
C SER A 80 -3.58 -14.58 16.74
N THR A 81 -2.99 -15.73 16.41
CA THR A 81 -2.44 -16.04 15.09
C THR A 81 -3.50 -16.52 14.11
N SER A 82 -4.55 -17.20 14.60
CA SER A 82 -5.53 -17.93 13.78
C SER A 82 -6.78 -17.15 13.41
N MET A 83 -7.14 -16.09 14.15
CA MET A 83 -8.32 -15.25 13.87
C MET A 83 -7.94 -13.77 13.90
N GLN A 84 -8.23 -13.08 12.79
CA GLN A 84 -7.79 -11.71 12.57
C GLN A 84 -8.94 -10.68 12.61
N GLY A 85 -10.16 -11.10 12.96
CA GLY A 85 -11.34 -10.24 13.04
C GLY A 85 -12.41 -10.60 11.99
N GLY A 86 -13.61 -10.92 12.47
CA GLY A 86 -14.69 -11.49 11.66
C GLY A 86 -15.71 -10.45 11.17
N CYS A 87 -15.72 -9.27 11.79
CA CYS A 87 -16.61 -8.19 11.43
C CYS A 87 -15.97 -7.26 10.39
N PHE A 88 -16.82 -6.58 9.61
CA PHE A 88 -16.41 -5.49 8.73
C PHE A 88 -15.69 -4.37 9.48
N CYS A 89 -16.04 -4.12 10.74
CA CYS A 89 -15.43 -3.06 11.57
C CYS A 89 -14.08 -3.43 12.18
N GLU A 90 -13.57 -4.64 11.94
CA GLU A 90 -12.27 -5.14 12.45
C GLU A 90 -11.20 -5.21 11.35
N ASN A 91 -11.56 -4.76 10.14
CA ASN A 91 -10.74 -4.87 8.94
C ASN A 91 -10.72 -3.55 8.15
N CYS A 92 -9.54 -3.17 7.68
CA CYS A 92 -9.35 -2.18 6.63
C CYS A 92 -8.25 -2.65 5.66
N ASN A 93 -8.20 -2.03 4.48
CA ASN A 93 -7.15 -2.33 3.50
C ASN A 93 -5.76 -2.02 4.09
N TYR A 94 -4.78 -2.85 3.75
CA TYR A 94 -3.37 -2.80 4.17
C TYR A 94 -3.05 -3.14 5.63
N LEU A 95 -4.04 -3.46 6.47
CA LEU A 95 -3.83 -3.62 7.91
C LEU A 95 -2.88 -4.75 8.32
N ARG A 96 -2.92 -5.88 7.60
CA ARG A 96 -2.30 -7.16 7.95
C ARG A 96 -1.56 -7.81 6.78
N VAL A 97 -0.97 -7.00 5.90
CA VAL A 97 -0.16 -7.53 4.78
C VAL A 97 1.18 -8.05 5.34
N GLY A 98 1.34 -9.38 5.39
CA GLY A 98 2.54 -10.02 5.93
C GLY A 98 2.68 -9.94 7.44
N THR A 99 1.61 -9.57 8.15
CA THR A 99 1.58 -9.38 9.62
C THR A 99 0.22 -9.85 10.18
N GLY A 100 0.01 -9.74 11.49
CA GLY A 100 -1.23 -10.15 12.17
C GLY A 100 -1.40 -9.52 13.55
N ASN A 101 -2.49 -9.88 14.23
CA ASN A 101 -2.88 -9.31 15.52
C ASN A 101 -1.81 -9.46 16.62
N VAL A 102 -0.97 -10.51 16.58
CA VAL A 102 0.15 -10.68 17.53
C VAL A 102 1.20 -9.58 17.34
N GLU A 103 1.67 -9.37 16.12
CA GLU A 103 2.67 -8.32 15.82
C GLU A 103 2.08 -6.91 15.98
N LEU A 104 0.80 -6.70 15.64
CA LEU A 104 0.11 -5.45 15.95
C LEU A 104 0.01 -5.19 17.47
N ALA A 105 -0.24 -6.22 18.28
CA ALA A 105 -0.23 -6.10 19.74
C ALA A 105 1.19 -5.84 20.27
N ALA A 106 2.20 -6.38 19.61
CA ALA A 106 3.61 -6.21 19.91
C ALA A 106 4.09 -4.75 19.78
N LEU A 107 3.45 -3.93 18.93
CA LEU A 107 3.72 -2.48 18.82
C LEU A 107 3.50 -1.70 20.13
N PHE A 108 2.82 -2.31 21.11
CA PHE A 108 2.67 -1.69 22.43
C PHE A 108 3.93 -1.81 23.31
N ALA A 109 4.81 -2.78 23.02
CA ALA A 109 6.02 -3.02 23.79
C ALA A 109 6.91 -1.76 23.85
N PRO A 110 7.60 -1.48 24.97
CA PRO A 110 7.67 -2.29 26.20
C PRO A 110 6.59 -1.94 27.25
N ARG A 111 5.51 -1.23 26.90
CA ARG A 111 4.49 -0.82 27.87
C ARG A 111 3.68 -2.04 28.37
N PRO A 112 3.22 -2.07 29.64
CA PRO A 112 2.53 -3.24 30.19
C PRO A 112 1.25 -3.68 29.45
N GLN A 113 1.25 -4.89 28.88
CA GLN A 113 0.11 -5.48 28.17
C GLN A 113 -0.28 -6.87 28.71
N ALA A 114 -1.55 -7.08 29.02
CA ALA A 114 -2.04 -8.41 29.37
C ALA A 114 -3.28 -8.82 28.59
N MET A 115 -3.53 -10.12 28.50
CA MET A 115 -4.66 -10.69 27.79
C MET A 115 -5.06 -12.03 28.42
N THR A 116 -6.18 -12.60 27.95
CA THR A 116 -6.52 -13.99 28.28
C THR A 116 -6.71 -14.81 27.02
N ALA A 117 -6.43 -16.11 27.14
CA ALA A 117 -6.77 -17.11 26.16
C ALA A 117 -7.99 -17.91 26.64
N ALA A 118 -8.95 -18.18 25.77
CA ALA A 118 -10.16 -18.97 26.05
C ALA A 118 -10.22 -20.22 25.14
N ASP A 119 -11.23 -21.07 25.33
CA ASP A 119 -11.56 -22.16 24.38
C ASP A 119 -12.22 -21.60 23.11
N ASP A 120 -11.42 -20.83 22.38
CA ASP A 120 -11.70 -20.21 21.09
C ASP A 120 -10.38 -20.07 20.29
N TRP A 121 -10.33 -19.19 19.29
CA TRP A 121 -9.15 -18.94 18.47
C TRP A 121 -7.91 -18.47 19.26
N THR A 122 -8.09 -17.87 20.44
CA THR A 122 -6.98 -17.39 21.28
C THR A 122 -6.25 -18.51 22.02
N LYS A 123 -6.78 -19.74 22.08
CA LYS A 123 -6.10 -20.87 22.75
C LYS A 123 -4.70 -21.13 22.23
N GLU A 124 -4.46 -20.87 20.93
CA GLU A 124 -3.17 -21.09 20.27
C GLU A 124 -2.10 -20.12 20.75
N MET A 125 -2.48 -18.97 21.34
CA MET A 125 -1.53 -18.03 21.93
C MET A 125 -0.59 -18.68 22.92
N MET A 126 -1.01 -19.75 23.63
CA MET A 126 -0.15 -20.47 24.56
C MET A 126 1.03 -21.19 23.88
N GLN A 127 0.99 -21.36 22.56
CA GLN A 127 1.98 -22.07 21.76
C GLN A 127 2.74 -21.15 20.78
N ASP A 128 2.04 -20.27 20.06
CA ASP A 128 2.63 -19.50 18.95
C ASP A 128 2.78 -17.99 19.26
N GLY A 129 1.75 -17.29 19.73
CA GLY A 129 1.82 -15.82 19.89
C GLY A 129 2.36 -15.30 21.23
N TYR A 130 1.96 -15.86 22.38
CA TYR A 130 2.42 -15.36 23.69
C TYR A 130 3.92 -15.59 23.94
N PRO A 131 4.51 -16.76 23.60
CA PRO A 131 5.96 -16.94 23.71
C PRO A 131 6.74 -15.89 22.92
N GLU A 132 6.29 -15.54 21.71
CA GLU A 132 6.92 -14.51 20.87
C GLU A 132 6.83 -13.12 21.51
N LEU A 133 5.66 -12.75 22.06
CA LEU A 133 5.50 -11.50 22.80
C LEU A 133 6.41 -11.45 24.03
N ARG A 134 6.51 -12.53 24.82
CA ARG A 134 7.44 -12.59 25.96
C ARG A 134 8.88 -12.37 25.53
N TRP A 135 9.32 -13.01 24.45
CA TRP A 135 10.67 -12.81 23.93
C TRP A 135 10.93 -11.36 23.52
N LEU A 136 9.98 -10.72 22.84
CA LEU A 136 10.10 -9.31 22.48
C LEU A 136 10.20 -8.41 23.71
N TYR A 137 9.35 -8.63 24.71
CA TYR A 137 9.37 -7.84 25.95
C TYR A 137 10.66 -8.07 26.73
N ALA A 138 11.19 -9.29 26.76
CA ALA A 138 12.51 -9.57 27.34
C ALA A 138 13.65 -8.83 26.61
N MET A 139 13.51 -8.61 25.30
CA MET A 139 14.50 -7.87 24.50
C MET A 139 14.41 -6.35 24.67
N LEU A 140 13.19 -5.80 24.72
CA LEU A 140 12.96 -4.35 24.70
C LEU A 140 12.72 -3.73 26.09
N GLY A 141 12.37 -4.54 27.08
CA GLY A 141 11.97 -4.09 28.42
C GLY A 141 11.97 -5.24 29.43
N ASP A 142 10.88 -5.42 30.16
CA ASP A 142 10.70 -6.50 31.12
C ASP A 142 9.75 -7.57 30.57
N GLU A 143 10.18 -8.84 30.55
CA GLU A 143 9.35 -9.99 30.16
C GLU A 143 8.07 -10.11 31.01
N ASN A 144 8.08 -9.57 32.24
CA ASN A 144 6.93 -9.56 33.12
C ASN A 144 5.90 -8.47 32.79
N ASP A 145 6.22 -7.54 31.89
CA ASP A 145 5.29 -6.53 31.38
C ASP A 145 4.42 -7.06 30.23
N VAL A 146 4.46 -8.37 29.96
CA VAL A 146 3.48 -9.04 29.11
C VAL A 146 2.94 -10.33 29.72
N TYR A 147 1.61 -10.51 29.71
CA TYR A 147 0.98 -11.69 30.29
C TYR A 147 -0.24 -12.20 29.51
N CYS A 148 -0.28 -13.50 29.22
CA CYS A 148 -1.47 -14.17 28.67
C CYS A 148 -1.94 -15.27 29.63
N ARG A 149 -3.09 -15.06 30.27
CA ARG A 149 -3.65 -16.05 31.20
C ARG A 149 -4.43 -17.15 30.46
N PRO A 150 -4.11 -18.44 30.64
CA PRO A 150 -4.86 -19.54 30.03
C PRO A 150 -6.18 -19.80 30.77
N MET A 151 -7.27 -19.29 30.23
CA MET A 151 -8.65 -19.49 30.71
C MET A 151 -9.41 -20.50 29.83
N LEU A 152 -8.71 -21.56 29.40
CA LEU A 152 -9.16 -22.53 28.38
C LEU A 152 -10.36 -23.40 28.76
N HIS A 153 -10.90 -23.25 29.97
CA HIS A 153 -12.12 -23.92 30.41
C HIS A 153 -13.38 -23.08 30.19
N PHE A 154 -13.22 -21.82 29.76
CA PHE A 154 -14.32 -20.97 29.35
C PHE A 154 -14.33 -20.79 27.83
N LYS A 155 -15.52 -20.76 27.23
CA LYS A 155 -15.74 -20.34 25.83
C LYS A 155 -15.47 -18.85 25.66
N HIS A 156 -15.51 -18.32 24.43
CA HIS A 156 -15.33 -16.90 24.13
C HIS A 156 -16.16 -15.98 25.06
N ASN A 157 -15.50 -15.15 25.88
CA ASN A 157 -16.16 -14.38 26.94
C ASN A 157 -15.36 -13.16 27.42
N TYR A 158 -16.01 -12.34 28.26
CA TYR A 158 -15.36 -11.37 29.14
C TYR A 158 -15.95 -11.43 30.57
N ASN A 159 -15.96 -12.62 31.16
CA ASN A 159 -16.55 -12.92 32.47
C ASN A 159 -15.72 -12.37 33.64
N TYR A 160 -16.23 -12.51 34.87
CA TYR A 160 -15.57 -12.01 36.08
C TYR A 160 -14.13 -12.50 36.24
N VAL A 161 -13.83 -13.78 36.04
CA VAL A 161 -12.47 -14.30 36.25
C VAL A 161 -11.48 -13.78 35.19
N THR A 162 -11.97 -13.53 33.98
CA THR A 162 -11.22 -12.81 32.94
C THR A 162 -10.98 -11.36 33.35
N ARG A 163 -12.01 -10.64 33.80
CA ARG A 163 -11.91 -9.25 34.28
C ARG A 163 -11.03 -9.11 35.52
N ALA A 164 -11.06 -10.07 36.44
CA ALA A 164 -10.20 -10.09 37.63
C ALA A 164 -8.70 -10.08 37.27
N THR A 165 -8.33 -10.74 36.17
CA THR A 165 -6.96 -10.68 35.63
C THR A 165 -6.62 -9.27 35.16
N MET A 166 -7.54 -8.63 34.45
CA MET A 166 -7.39 -7.23 34.02
C MET A 166 -7.31 -6.28 35.22
N TYR A 167 -8.18 -6.41 36.22
CA TYR A 167 -8.22 -5.53 37.39
C TYR A 167 -6.89 -5.53 38.14
N GLN A 168 -6.32 -6.72 38.38
CA GLN A 168 -5.00 -6.85 39.01
C GLN A 168 -3.90 -6.22 38.17
N TRP A 169 -3.94 -6.42 36.85
CA TRP A 169 -2.97 -5.84 35.92
C TRP A 169 -3.02 -4.31 35.95
N MET A 170 -4.21 -3.73 35.81
CA MET A 170 -4.43 -2.28 35.83
C MET A 170 -4.04 -1.69 37.19
N ASN A 171 -4.46 -2.30 38.30
CA ASN A 171 -4.13 -1.83 39.65
C ASN A 171 -2.61 -1.73 39.86
N ARG A 172 -1.86 -2.76 39.44
CA ARG A 172 -0.40 -2.81 39.56
C ARG A 172 0.27 -1.75 38.69
N HIS A 173 -0.01 -1.74 37.39
CA HIS A 173 0.76 -0.92 36.44
C HIS A 173 0.32 0.55 36.38
N LEU A 174 -0.91 0.87 36.83
CA LEU A 174 -1.35 2.25 37.02
C LEU A 174 -1.15 2.75 38.46
N GLY A 175 -0.72 1.89 39.39
CA GLY A 175 -0.54 2.27 40.79
C GLY A 175 -1.82 2.79 41.45
N LEU A 176 -2.95 2.10 41.25
CA LEU A 176 -4.26 2.55 41.77
C LEU A 176 -4.40 2.41 43.28
N GLY A 177 -3.52 1.62 43.93
CA GLY A 177 -3.48 1.46 45.38
C GLY A 177 -4.65 0.66 45.96
N LEU A 178 -5.31 -0.17 45.15
CA LEU A 178 -6.36 -1.08 45.61
C LEU A 178 -5.75 -2.34 46.23
N ASP A 179 -6.48 -2.98 47.14
CA ASP A 179 -6.09 -4.28 47.71
C ASP A 179 -6.04 -5.38 46.62
N ASP A 180 -5.07 -6.29 46.72
CA ASP A 180 -4.88 -7.44 45.80
C ASP A 180 -5.25 -8.75 46.53
N PRO A 181 -6.16 -9.59 46.01
CA PRO A 181 -6.88 -9.46 44.74
C PRO A 181 -7.93 -8.36 44.72
N VAL A 182 -8.00 -7.64 43.60
CA VAL A 182 -9.12 -6.74 43.31
C VAL A 182 -10.36 -7.60 43.06
N VAL A 183 -11.29 -7.59 44.02
CA VAL A 183 -12.57 -8.30 43.93
C VAL A 183 -13.63 -7.36 43.38
N GLU A 184 -14.32 -7.79 42.32
CA GLU A 184 -15.44 -7.04 41.75
C GLU A 184 -16.61 -7.06 42.73
N SER A 185 -17.14 -5.88 43.06
CA SER A 185 -18.39 -5.78 43.81
C SER A 185 -19.59 -6.04 42.90
N ASP A 186 -20.66 -6.55 43.48
CA ASP A 186 -21.96 -6.56 42.79
C ASP A 186 -22.32 -5.13 42.35
N PHE A 187 -22.91 -5.02 41.16
CA PHE A 187 -23.41 -3.78 40.61
C PHE A 187 -24.73 -4.02 39.90
N ASP A 188 -25.61 -3.02 39.94
CA ASP A 188 -26.81 -2.99 39.13
C ASP A 188 -26.45 -2.39 37.76
N PRO A 189 -26.71 -3.10 36.64
CA PRO A 189 -26.52 -2.52 35.32
C PRO A 189 -27.36 -1.25 35.18
N LEU A 190 -26.74 -0.19 34.67
CA LEU A 190 -27.43 1.06 34.37
C LEU A 190 -28.58 0.81 33.39
N THR A 191 -29.69 1.50 33.61
CA THR A 191 -30.84 1.51 32.71
C THR A 191 -30.53 2.25 31.40
N GLU A 192 -31.39 2.11 30.39
CA GLU A 192 -31.27 2.87 29.13
C GLU A 192 -31.32 4.39 29.38
N GLU A 193 -32.18 4.83 30.31
CA GLU A 193 -32.29 6.25 30.70
C GLU A 193 -31.00 6.77 31.36
N GLU A 194 -30.32 5.94 32.14
CA GLU A 194 -29.05 6.31 32.79
C GLU A 194 -27.84 6.24 31.85
N THR A 195 -27.94 5.50 30.74
CA THR A 195 -26.83 5.31 29.78
C THR A 195 -26.92 6.18 28.54
N THR A 196 -28.11 6.68 28.19
CA THR A 196 -28.28 7.59 27.05
C THR A 196 -27.70 8.97 27.35
N VAL A 197 -26.96 9.52 26.39
CA VAL A 197 -26.58 10.95 26.40
C VAL A 197 -27.66 11.84 25.80
N TRP A 198 -28.74 11.23 25.28
CA TRP A 198 -29.84 11.94 24.65
C TRP A 198 -30.98 12.18 25.64
N THR A 199 -31.24 13.46 25.93
CA THR A 199 -32.31 13.91 26.84
C THR A 199 -33.16 15.01 26.18
N ALA A 200 -34.13 15.58 26.91
CA ALA A 200 -34.86 16.74 26.44
C ALA A 200 -33.96 17.97 26.23
N GLU A 201 -32.93 18.12 27.08
CA GLU A 201 -31.91 19.17 27.01
C GLU A 201 -30.85 18.87 25.94
N HIS A 202 -30.57 17.59 25.68
CA HIS A 202 -29.63 17.10 24.68
C HIS A 202 -30.33 16.18 23.68
N PRO A 203 -31.15 16.71 22.75
CA PRO A 203 -31.90 15.87 21.84
C PRO A 203 -30.98 15.07 20.91
N ALA A 204 -31.39 13.85 20.58
CA ALA A 204 -30.68 12.99 19.64
C ALA A 204 -30.51 13.67 18.27
N PRO A 205 -29.40 13.42 17.54
CA PRO A 205 -29.21 13.95 16.20
C PRO A 205 -30.34 13.54 15.25
N THR A 206 -30.91 14.49 14.52
CA THR A 206 -31.99 14.24 13.55
C THR A 206 -31.48 13.86 12.16
N ASN A 207 -30.21 14.14 11.87
CA ASN A 207 -29.57 13.75 10.61
C ASN A 207 -28.92 12.37 10.79
N VAL A 208 -29.56 11.32 10.27
CA VAL A 208 -29.15 9.92 10.40
C VAL A 208 -29.36 9.17 9.08
N GLY A 209 -28.83 7.96 8.97
CA GLY A 209 -28.99 7.11 7.79
C GLY A 209 -28.01 7.45 6.67
N ILE A 210 -28.36 7.02 5.44
CA ILE A 210 -27.46 7.03 4.27
C ILE A 210 -26.97 8.44 3.92
N ASP A 211 -27.83 9.45 4.00
CA ASP A 211 -27.45 10.83 3.67
C ASP A 211 -26.47 11.42 4.70
N HIS A 212 -26.64 11.07 5.98
CA HIS A 212 -25.67 11.41 7.01
C HIS A 212 -24.34 10.69 6.77
N GLU A 213 -24.38 9.40 6.45
CA GLU A 213 -23.18 8.61 6.14
C GLU A 213 -22.40 9.21 4.95
N ARG A 214 -23.09 9.60 3.87
CA ARG A 214 -22.49 10.33 2.75
C ARG A 214 -21.84 11.64 3.19
N ALA A 215 -22.50 12.39 4.05
CA ALA A 215 -21.96 13.63 4.59
C ALA A 215 -20.69 13.38 5.43
N VAL A 216 -20.63 12.29 6.20
CA VAL A 216 -19.43 11.89 6.96
C VAL A 216 -18.29 11.48 6.02
N CYS A 217 -18.56 10.64 5.02
CA CYS A 217 -17.58 10.24 4.00
C CYS A 217 -17.03 11.46 3.23
N LYS A 218 -17.91 12.38 2.84
CA LYS A 218 -17.51 13.64 2.23
C LYS A 218 -16.68 14.50 3.17
N TRP A 219 -17.07 14.60 4.44
CA TRP A 219 -16.32 15.37 5.43
C TRP A 219 -14.89 14.80 5.61
N LEU A 220 -14.74 13.47 5.71
CA LEU A 220 -13.42 12.81 5.77
C LEU A 220 -12.56 13.12 4.54
N ASP A 221 -13.16 13.09 3.35
CA ASP A 221 -12.47 13.41 2.09
C ASP A 221 -12.09 14.89 1.99
N ASP A 222 -12.98 15.80 2.38
CA ASP A 222 -12.69 17.24 2.42
C ASP A 222 -11.54 17.53 3.40
N GLN A 223 -11.47 16.84 4.54
CA GLN A 223 -10.36 16.97 5.51
C GLN A 223 -9.04 16.44 4.94
N ALA A 224 -9.06 15.28 4.28
CA ALA A 224 -7.88 14.71 3.63
C ALA A 224 -7.41 15.63 2.50
N ASN A 225 -8.32 16.08 1.63
CA ASN A 225 -8.04 17.01 0.55
C ASN A 225 -7.51 18.34 1.08
N ARG A 226 -8.05 18.93 2.15
CA ARG A 226 -7.45 20.15 2.73
C ARG A 226 -6.00 19.98 3.16
N LYS A 227 -5.57 18.77 3.53
CA LYS A 227 -4.17 18.48 3.86
C LYS A 227 -3.32 18.14 2.63
N LEU A 228 -3.91 17.50 1.63
CA LEU A 228 -3.22 16.99 0.44
C LEU A 228 -3.25 17.96 -0.76
N THR A 229 -4.28 18.79 -0.88
CA THR A 229 -4.59 19.62 -2.06
C THR A 229 -4.62 21.11 -1.76
N GLN A 230 -4.18 21.55 -0.57
CA GLN A 230 -3.74 22.94 -0.42
C GLN A 230 -2.72 23.17 -1.52
N GLN A 231 -3.11 23.92 -2.56
CA GLN A 231 -2.21 24.27 -3.65
C GLN A 231 -1.02 24.90 -2.97
N PRO A 232 0.12 24.23 -2.97
CA PRO A 232 1.21 24.68 -2.16
C PRO A 232 1.60 26.05 -2.68
N ARG A 233 1.49 27.03 -1.79
CA ARG A 233 1.59 28.45 -2.15
C ARG A 233 3.04 28.85 -2.40
N ASN A 234 3.96 27.95 -2.09
CA ASN A 234 5.39 28.10 -2.19
C ASN A 234 6.05 26.72 -2.31
N ARG A 235 7.33 26.74 -2.66
CA ARG A 235 8.16 25.54 -2.84
C ARG A 235 8.21 24.64 -1.61
N THR A 236 8.18 25.19 -0.39
CA THR A 236 8.27 24.41 0.87
C THR A 236 7.00 23.61 1.12
N GLU A 237 5.82 24.22 0.96
CA GLU A 237 4.54 23.51 1.06
C GLU A 237 4.44 22.38 0.02
N PHE A 238 5.01 22.58 -1.18
CA PHE A 238 4.98 21.56 -2.24
C PHE A 238 5.94 20.41 -1.95
N LEU A 239 7.14 20.72 -1.42
CA LEU A 239 8.09 19.69 -0.99
C LEU A 239 7.50 18.76 0.08
N HIS A 240 6.77 19.32 1.05
CA HIS A 240 6.05 18.53 2.05
C HIS A 240 4.94 17.69 1.40
N PHE A 241 4.23 18.21 0.40
CA PHE A 241 3.26 17.42 -0.37
C PHE A 241 3.91 16.21 -1.06
N VAL A 242 5.03 16.42 -1.78
CA VAL A 242 5.76 15.32 -2.44
C VAL A 242 6.28 14.31 -1.44
N GLU A 243 6.83 14.75 -0.30
CA GLU A 243 7.29 13.87 0.77
C GLU A 243 6.14 13.03 1.34
N LEU A 244 4.98 13.65 1.57
CA LEU A 244 3.80 12.97 2.09
C LEU A 244 3.26 11.92 1.10
N ILE A 245 3.10 12.28 -0.18
CA ILE A 245 2.67 11.32 -1.21
C ILE A 245 3.74 10.23 -1.39
N GLY A 246 5.00 10.61 -1.51
CA GLY A 246 6.15 9.71 -1.67
C GLY A 246 6.31 8.72 -0.51
N SER A 247 5.90 9.10 0.70
CA SER A 247 5.84 8.20 1.86
C SER A 247 4.63 7.27 1.83
N ALA A 248 3.53 7.69 1.21
CA ALA A 248 2.33 6.87 1.08
C ALA A 248 2.45 5.81 -0.02
N LEU A 249 3.10 6.11 -1.15
CA LEU A 249 3.15 5.18 -2.30
C LEU A 249 3.77 3.80 -1.95
N PRO A 250 4.91 3.70 -1.24
CA PRO A 250 5.47 2.41 -0.86
C PRO A 250 4.52 1.56 -0.04
N VAL A 251 3.70 2.19 0.81
CA VAL A 251 2.65 1.51 1.58
C VAL A 251 1.53 1.03 0.66
N LEU A 252 1.03 1.89 -0.24
CA LEU A 252 -0.09 1.56 -1.14
C LEU A 252 0.26 0.42 -2.11
N TYR A 253 1.49 0.40 -2.59
CA TYR A 253 1.97 -0.56 -3.59
C TYR A 253 2.84 -1.68 -2.98
N GLY A 254 3.07 -1.66 -1.67
CA GLY A 254 3.78 -2.71 -0.93
C GLY A 254 5.20 -2.94 -1.44
N VAL A 255 5.98 -1.87 -1.63
CA VAL A 255 7.36 -1.93 -2.12
C VAL A 255 8.34 -1.37 -1.10
N ASP A 256 9.60 -1.77 -1.23
CA ASP A 256 10.68 -1.37 -0.32
C ASP A 256 10.98 0.13 -0.42
N VAL A 257 11.25 0.75 0.74
CA VAL A 257 11.72 2.14 0.83
C VAL A 257 13.22 2.14 0.99
N PHE A 258 13.91 2.82 0.09
CA PHE A 258 15.38 2.97 0.15
C PHE A 258 15.74 4.32 0.74
N PRO A 259 16.62 4.38 1.76
CA PRO A 259 17.02 5.66 2.38
C PRO A 259 17.84 6.57 1.44
N SER A 260 18.41 6.02 0.37
CA SER A 260 19.17 6.77 -0.62
C SER A 260 19.12 6.11 -2.00
N ALA A 261 19.37 6.91 -3.05
CA ALA A 261 19.50 6.41 -4.43
C ALA A 261 20.64 5.39 -4.57
N GLN A 262 21.73 5.55 -3.81
CA GLN A 262 22.83 4.61 -3.81
C GLN A 262 22.40 3.23 -3.27
N GLN A 263 21.68 3.18 -2.16
CA GLN A 263 21.14 1.93 -1.62
C GLN A 263 20.11 1.28 -2.54
N TRP A 264 19.33 2.08 -3.28
CA TRP A 264 18.44 1.57 -4.33
C TRP A 264 19.23 0.87 -5.44
N SER A 265 20.37 1.44 -5.84
CA SER A 265 21.25 0.90 -6.88
C SER A 265 22.06 -0.31 -6.41
N ASP A 266 22.52 -0.33 -5.17
CA ASP A 266 23.40 -1.36 -4.62
C ASP A 266 22.65 -2.58 -4.08
N ALA A 267 21.32 -2.59 -4.16
CA ALA A 267 20.51 -3.70 -3.69
C ALA A 267 20.75 -4.95 -4.55
N GLU A 268 21.64 -5.84 -4.09
CA GLU A 268 21.99 -7.12 -4.73
C GLU A 268 20.89 -8.19 -4.61
N THR A 269 19.62 -7.82 -4.71
CA THR A 269 18.48 -8.77 -4.64
C THR A 269 18.04 -9.28 -6.01
N ILE A 270 18.54 -8.65 -7.09
CA ILE A 270 18.12 -8.93 -8.45
C ILE A 270 19.14 -9.81 -9.17
N LYS A 271 18.71 -11.00 -9.59
CA LYS A 271 19.52 -11.96 -10.37
C LYS A 271 18.88 -12.21 -11.73
N HIS A 272 19.68 -12.28 -12.78
CA HIS A 272 19.20 -12.59 -14.13
C HIS A 272 19.84 -13.88 -14.63
N HIS A 273 19.01 -14.77 -15.17
CA HIS A 273 19.43 -16.04 -15.73
C HIS A 273 19.00 -16.11 -17.20
N SER A 274 19.95 -15.99 -18.12
CA SER A 274 19.71 -16.21 -19.54
C SER A 274 19.47 -17.69 -19.81
N LEU A 275 18.46 -18.00 -20.62
CA LEU A 275 18.06 -19.36 -20.98
C LEU A 275 18.43 -19.68 -22.42
N THR A 276 18.06 -18.80 -23.35
CA THR A 276 18.26 -19.02 -24.79
C THR A 276 18.52 -17.71 -25.51
N ASP A 277 19.44 -17.73 -26.46
CA ASP A 277 19.73 -16.63 -27.37
C ASP A 277 19.31 -16.99 -28.79
N THR A 278 18.66 -16.07 -29.48
CA THR A 278 18.30 -16.23 -30.90
C THR A 278 18.51 -14.93 -31.66
N THR A 279 18.77 -15.04 -32.97
CA THR A 279 18.79 -13.89 -33.88
C THR A 279 17.63 -14.02 -34.85
N LEU A 280 16.74 -13.04 -34.83
CA LEU A 280 15.52 -13.04 -35.63
C LEU A 280 15.29 -11.64 -36.22
N HIS A 281 15.11 -11.56 -37.54
CA HIS A 281 14.82 -10.31 -38.26
C HIS A 281 15.77 -9.14 -37.95
N GLY A 282 17.07 -9.43 -37.79
CA GLY A 282 18.08 -8.41 -37.48
C GLY A 282 18.09 -7.97 -36.01
N LEU A 283 17.40 -8.69 -35.12
CA LEU A 283 17.42 -8.48 -33.68
C LEU A 283 18.05 -9.69 -32.98
N HIS A 284 18.93 -9.44 -32.00
CA HIS A 284 19.37 -10.43 -31.04
C HIS A 284 18.42 -10.43 -29.86
N ILE A 285 17.80 -11.57 -29.58
CA ILE A 285 16.79 -11.74 -28.53
C ILE A 285 17.32 -12.78 -27.55
N THR A 286 17.52 -12.36 -26.30
CA THR A 286 17.85 -13.22 -25.17
C THR A 286 16.60 -13.43 -24.34
N MET A 287 16.17 -14.68 -24.20
CA MET A 287 15.15 -15.07 -23.24
C MET A 287 15.79 -15.37 -21.90
N GLY A 288 15.22 -14.87 -20.82
CA GLY A 288 15.73 -15.11 -19.47
C GLY A 288 14.65 -15.04 -18.39
N LEU A 289 15.11 -15.34 -17.18
CA LEU A 289 14.34 -15.17 -15.94
C LEU A 289 15.03 -14.14 -15.06
N LEU A 290 14.27 -13.15 -14.62
CA LEU A 290 14.69 -12.16 -13.65
C LEU A 290 14.12 -12.51 -12.28
N ARG A 291 14.99 -12.80 -11.31
CA ARG A 291 14.62 -13.15 -9.95
C ARG A 291 14.84 -11.97 -9.00
N ASP A 292 13.82 -11.63 -8.23
CA ASP A 292 13.90 -10.72 -7.10
C ASP A 292 13.81 -11.51 -5.79
N GLU A 293 14.97 -11.70 -5.15
CA GLU A 293 15.08 -12.53 -3.96
C GLU A 293 14.37 -11.93 -2.74
N SER A 294 14.27 -10.60 -2.64
CA SER A 294 13.59 -9.96 -1.49
C SER A 294 12.08 -10.20 -1.51
N ARG A 295 11.50 -10.30 -2.71
CA ARG A 295 10.06 -10.53 -2.90
C ARG A 295 9.72 -11.99 -3.22
N GLY A 296 10.72 -12.84 -3.48
CA GLY A 296 10.52 -14.20 -3.97
C GLY A 296 9.84 -14.25 -5.33
N ALA A 297 10.04 -13.24 -6.18
CA ALA A 297 9.43 -13.14 -7.51
C ALA A 297 10.40 -13.61 -8.61
N GLU A 298 9.88 -14.26 -9.65
CA GLU A 298 10.64 -14.69 -10.83
C GLU A 298 9.87 -14.28 -12.08
N LEU A 299 10.44 -13.40 -12.91
CA LEU A 299 9.79 -12.75 -14.04
C LEU A 299 10.42 -13.22 -15.36
N PRO A 300 9.62 -13.73 -16.32
CA PRO A 300 10.07 -13.90 -17.69
C PRO A 300 10.44 -12.57 -18.32
N LEU A 301 11.60 -12.53 -18.98
CA LEU A 301 12.15 -11.32 -19.57
C LEU A 301 12.76 -11.62 -20.94
N LEU A 302 12.44 -10.78 -21.94
CA LEU A 302 13.27 -10.69 -23.14
C LEU A 302 14.20 -9.49 -23.04
N THR A 303 15.45 -9.70 -23.40
CA THR A 303 16.42 -8.63 -23.68
C THR A 303 16.65 -8.60 -25.19
N VAL A 304 16.32 -7.49 -25.83
CA VAL A 304 16.38 -7.33 -27.29
C VAL A 304 17.35 -6.22 -27.65
N ARG A 305 18.25 -6.48 -28.60
CA ARG A 305 19.17 -5.49 -29.18
C ARG A 305 19.28 -5.68 -30.69
N SER A 306 19.71 -4.64 -31.41
CA SER A 306 20.05 -4.78 -32.83
C SER A 306 21.14 -5.84 -33.02
N ALA A 307 20.99 -6.72 -34.01
CA ALA A 307 22.04 -7.68 -34.37
C ALA A 307 23.27 -7.00 -35.02
N SER A 308 23.13 -5.73 -35.42
CA SER A 308 24.21 -4.92 -36.01
C SER A 308 24.97 -4.06 -35.00
N SER A 309 24.54 -4.01 -33.74
CA SER A 309 25.32 -3.34 -32.69
C SER A 309 26.44 -4.26 -32.23
N GLU A 310 27.67 -4.04 -32.70
CA GLU A 310 28.85 -4.66 -32.09
C GLU A 310 29.08 -4.08 -30.67
N PRO A 311 29.64 -4.85 -29.72
CA PRO A 311 30.17 -4.30 -28.47
C PRO A 311 31.16 -3.19 -28.80
N ALA A 312 30.99 -2.00 -28.23
CA ALA A 312 31.83 -0.86 -28.59
C ALA A 312 33.27 -1.05 -28.04
N GLU A 313 34.21 -1.46 -28.89
CA GLU A 313 35.63 -1.47 -28.52
C GLU A 313 36.18 -0.04 -28.38
N ASN A 314 36.55 0.35 -27.15
CA ASN A 314 37.34 1.55 -26.88
C ASN A 314 38.71 1.15 -26.32
N ALA A 315 39.76 1.87 -26.72
CA ALA A 315 41.18 1.58 -26.46
C ALA A 315 41.66 1.56 -24.98
N ASN A 316 40.76 1.56 -23.99
CA ASN A 316 41.09 1.70 -22.57
C ASN A 316 40.68 0.52 -21.66
N GLY A 317 40.15 -0.58 -22.22
CA GLY A 317 40.03 -1.86 -21.48
C GLY A 317 39.03 -1.88 -20.32
N ASP A 318 38.08 -0.96 -20.26
CA ASP A 318 36.96 -0.98 -19.31
C ASP A 318 35.73 -1.62 -19.97
N ASP A 319 35.03 -2.50 -19.24
CA ASP A 319 33.88 -3.35 -19.62
C ASP A 319 32.99 -2.80 -20.78
N THR A 320 33.37 -3.13 -22.02
CA THR A 320 32.89 -2.55 -23.30
C THR A 320 31.55 -3.11 -23.82
N ASP A 321 30.96 -4.09 -23.14
CA ASP A 321 29.76 -4.80 -23.61
C ASP A 321 28.45 -4.24 -23.02
N ARG A 322 28.55 -3.14 -22.24
CA ARG A 322 27.40 -2.54 -21.56
C ARG A 322 26.61 -1.61 -22.48
N PRO A 323 25.27 -1.75 -22.56
CA PRO A 323 24.47 -0.84 -23.36
C PRO A 323 24.49 0.57 -22.76
N THR A 324 24.70 1.57 -23.60
CA THR A 324 24.68 2.98 -23.17
C THR A 324 23.27 3.50 -22.86
N LYS A 325 22.24 2.75 -23.27
CA LYS A 325 20.82 3.09 -23.17
C LYS A 325 19.98 1.82 -23.04
N VAL A 326 19.11 1.79 -22.03
CA VAL A 326 18.14 0.71 -21.83
C VAL A 326 16.73 1.28 -21.80
N VAL A 327 15.84 0.69 -22.60
CA VAL A 327 14.41 0.97 -22.59
C VAL A 327 13.70 -0.20 -21.92
N VAL A 328 13.01 0.05 -20.82
CA VAL A 328 12.07 -0.89 -20.23
C VAL A 328 10.70 -0.62 -20.85
N TRP A 329 10.15 -1.58 -21.58
CA TRP A 329 8.83 -1.45 -22.19
C TRP A 329 7.86 -2.43 -21.52
N THR A 330 6.89 -1.87 -20.79
CA THR A 330 5.80 -2.61 -20.14
C THR A 330 4.48 -2.37 -20.88
N ASP A 331 3.68 -3.42 -21.03
CA ASP A 331 2.38 -3.38 -21.71
C ASP A 331 1.37 -4.24 -20.94
N GLY A 332 0.07 -4.02 -21.13
CA GLY A 332 -0.98 -4.83 -20.51
C GLY A 332 -0.98 -6.30 -20.89
N VAL A 333 -0.48 -6.66 -22.07
CA VAL A 333 -0.30 -8.06 -22.49
C VAL A 333 1.14 -8.58 -22.29
N GLY A 334 2.00 -7.81 -21.62
CA GLY A 334 3.39 -8.17 -21.39
C GLY A 334 4.23 -8.07 -22.66
N LYS A 335 5.24 -8.94 -22.80
CA LYS A 335 6.18 -8.90 -23.93
C LYS A 335 5.54 -9.21 -25.28
N ASP A 336 4.37 -9.87 -25.29
CA ASP A 336 3.64 -10.21 -26.51
C ASP A 336 3.28 -8.96 -27.33
N ALA A 337 3.17 -7.79 -26.69
CA ALA A 337 2.93 -6.50 -27.36
C ALA A 337 4.04 -6.11 -28.35
N ALA A 338 5.23 -6.69 -28.20
CA ALA A 338 6.37 -6.40 -29.07
C ALA A 338 6.34 -7.21 -30.39
N PHE A 339 5.38 -8.11 -30.56
CA PHE A 339 5.27 -9.00 -31.72
C PHE A 339 3.86 -8.99 -32.31
N ASP A 340 3.76 -9.16 -33.62
CA ASP A 340 2.48 -9.34 -34.30
C ASP A 340 1.94 -10.78 -34.16
N ALA A 341 0.75 -11.03 -34.73
CA ALA A 341 0.11 -12.34 -34.67
C ALA A 341 0.92 -13.47 -35.37
N ASN A 342 1.90 -13.14 -36.20
CA ASN A 342 2.80 -14.09 -36.84
C ASN A 342 4.14 -14.25 -36.08
N GLY A 343 4.30 -13.56 -34.95
CA GLY A 343 5.54 -13.53 -34.18
C GLY A 343 6.62 -12.61 -34.76
N LEU A 344 6.27 -11.72 -35.70
CA LEU A 344 7.21 -10.76 -36.26
C LEU A 344 7.37 -9.56 -35.30
N PRO A 345 8.59 -9.03 -35.10
CA PRO A 345 8.81 -7.83 -34.29
C PRO A 345 7.98 -6.63 -34.81
N SER A 346 7.34 -5.90 -33.89
CA SER A 346 6.61 -4.67 -34.21
C SER A 346 7.56 -3.56 -34.68
N GLU A 347 7.03 -2.58 -35.42
CA GLU A 347 7.82 -1.43 -35.86
C GLU A 347 8.37 -0.63 -34.67
N MET A 348 7.61 -0.54 -33.58
CA MET A 348 8.04 0.07 -32.34
C MET A 348 9.24 -0.69 -31.73
N LEU A 349 9.18 -2.03 -31.65
CA LEU A 349 10.31 -2.83 -31.15
C LEU A 349 11.57 -2.60 -32.01
N LYS A 350 11.43 -2.63 -33.34
CA LYS A 350 12.55 -2.39 -34.27
C LYS A 350 13.16 -0.99 -34.07
N THR A 351 12.31 0.02 -33.94
CA THR A 351 12.73 1.42 -33.75
C THR A 351 13.48 1.62 -32.45
N LEU A 352 12.98 1.05 -31.34
CA LEU A 352 13.65 1.10 -30.04
C LEU A 352 14.98 0.33 -30.06
N ALA A 353 14.97 -0.91 -30.55
CA ALA A 353 16.13 -1.79 -30.56
C ALA A 353 17.26 -1.32 -31.49
N ALA A 354 16.96 -0.42 -32.45
CA ALA A 354 17.96 0.21 -33.28
C ALA A 354 18.91 1.14 -32.50
N GLN A 355 18.50 1.67 -31.35
CA GLN A 355 19.24 2.68 -30.59
C GLN A 355 19.40 2.38 -29.09
N ALA A 356 18.80 1.29 -28.61
CA ALA A 356 18.79 0.90 -27.21
C ALA A 356 18.71 -0.63 -27.06
N THR A 357 19.13 -1.13 -25.89
CA THR A 357 18.69 -2.44 -25.42
C THR A 357 17.27 -2.32 -24.88
N VAL A 358 16.35 -3.16 -25.35
CA VAL A 358 14.95 -3.16 -24.92
C VAL A 358 14.71 -4.35 -23.99
N LEU A 359 14.19 -4.07 -22.80
CA LEU A 359 13.74 -5.05 -21.83
C LEU A 359 12.22 -5.18 -21.91
N LEU A 360 11.74 -6.39 -22.21
CA LEU A 360 10.32 -6.73 -22.35
C LEU A 360 9.94 -7.79 -21.30
N PRO A 361 9.42 -7.38 -20.14
CA PRO A 361 9.01 -8.31 -19.10
C PRO A 361 7.58 -8.79 -19.31
N ASP A 362 7.30 -10.01 -18.85
CA ASP A 362 5.96 -10.34 -18.37
C ASP A 362 5.88 -10.05 -16.88
N LEU A 363 4.96 -9.18 -16.49
CA LEU A 363 4.64 -8.96 -15.08
C LEU A 363 3.54 -9.94 -14.66
N LEU A 364 3.26 -10.02 -13.35
CA LEU A 364 2.24 -10.92 -12.84
C LEU A 364 0.90 -10.82 -13.61
N GLY A 365 0.39 -11.97 -14.04
CA GLY A 365 -0.85 -12.08 -14.82
C GLY A 365 -0.70 -11.76 -16.31
N GLN A 366 0.52 -11.71 -16.85
CA GLN A 366 0.77 -11.47 -18.28
C GLN A 366 1.54 -12.64 -18.89
N GLY A 367 1.43 -12.80 -20.22
CA GLY A 367 2.06 -13.85 -21.03
C GLY A 367 2.25 -15.20 -20.32
N GLU A 368 3.47 -15.61 -19.91
CA GLU A 368 3.65 -16.94 -19.31
C GLU A 368 2.93 -17.15 -17.98
N PHE A 369 2.59 -16.10 -17.24
CA PHE A 369 1.75 -16.20 -16.03
C PHE A 369 0.27 -16.37 -16.35
N ASN A 370 -0.13 -16.17 -17.61
CA ASN A 370 -1.51 -16.13 -18.02
C ASN A 370 -1.72 -16.74 -19.42
N ARG A 371 -1.20 -17.95 -19.60
CA ARG A 371 -1.24 -18.65 -20.90
C ARG A 371 -2.66 -18.87 -21.45
N ASP A 372 -3.65 -18.87 -20.56
CA ASP A 372 -5.05 -19.20 -20.88
C ASP A 372 -5.93 -17.95 -21.08
N GLN A 373 -5.50 -16.75 -20.67
CA GLN A 373 -6.25 -15.50 -20.87
C GLN A 373 -5.32 -14.42 -21.45
N ARG A 374 -5.66 -13.84 -22.60
CA ARG A 374 -4.83 -12.76 -23.18
C ARG A 374 -4.98 -11.43 -22.45
N GLU A 375 -6.05 -11.23 -21.69
CA GLU A 375 -6.34 -10.00 -20.96
C GLU A 375 -6.75 -10.31 -19.52
N VAL A 376 -6.14 -9.63 -18.54
CA VAL A 376 -6.52 -9.71 -17.13
C VAL A 376 -7.34 -8.49 -16.76
N THR A 377 -8.65 -8.66 -16.72
CA THR A 377 -9.60 -7.62 -16.29
C THR A 377 -9.97 -7.73 -14.81
N THR A 378 -9.65 -8.86 -14.16
CA THR A 378 -9.94 -9.08 -12.74
C THR A 378 -8.72 -9.54 -11.97
N GLN A 379 -8.62 -9.13 -10.70
CA GLN A 379 -7.58 -9.59 -9.78
C GLN A 379 -8.09 -10.67 -8.84
N ARG A 380 -7.14 -11.46 -8.30
CA ARG A 380 -7.42 -12.50 -7.32
C ARG A 380 -7.97 -11.89 -6.04
N VAL A 381 -9.05 -12.48 -5.54
CA VAL A 381 -9.66 -12.15 -4.25
C VAL A 381 -9.90 -13.42 -3.45
N VAL A 382 -10.00 -13.28 -2.13
CA VAL A 382 -10.38 -14.43 -1.30
C VAL A 382 -11.83 -14.82 -1.58
N ASP A 383 -12.11 -16.13 -1.54
CA ASP A 383 -13.48 -16.64 -1.65
C ASP A 383 -14.22 -16.42 -0.33
N ASP A 384 -14.74 -15.19 -0.17
CA ASP A 384 -15.50 -14.77 0.99
C ASP A 384 -16.91 -14.34 0.57
N LYS A 385 -17.91 -14.78 1.34
CA LYS A 385 -19.32 -14.42 1.12
C LYS A 385 -19.60 -12.95 1.44
N ARG A 386 -18.75 -12.31 2.24
CA ARG A 386 -18.83 -10.90 2.61
C ARG A 386 -18.19 -10.06 1.52
N SER A 387 -18.99 -9.21 0.87
CA SER A 387 -18.53 -8.30 -0.17
C SER A 387 -17.86 -7.06 0.42
N TYR A 388 -16.60 -7.19 0.87
CA TYR A 388 -15.78 -6.06 1.33
C TYR A 388 -14.30 -6.29 1.02
N SER A 389 -13.67 -5.29 0.40
CA SER A 389 -12.31 -5.37 -0.13
C SER A 389 -11.27 -5.74 0.94
N ALA A 390 -11.43 -5.24 2.18
CA ALA A 390 -10.47 -5.46 3.26
C ALA A 390 -10.32 -6.93 3.68
N PHE A 391 -11.29 -7.81 3.40
CA PHE A 391 -11.10 -9.24 3.64
C PHE A 391 -10.07 -9.85 2.68
N THR A 392 -9.86 -9.24 1.50
CA THR A 392 -8.76 -9.59 0.60
C THR A 392 -7.55 -8.71 0.87
N PHE A 393 -7.69 -7.40 0.69
CA PHE A 393 -6.57 -6.46 0.63
C PHE A 393 -6.18 -5.86 1.98
N GLY A 394 -6.85 -6.26 3.05
CA GLY A 394 -6.29 -6.16 4.40
C GLY A 394 -5.11 -7.12 4.60
N TYR A 395 -5.03 -8.20 3.82
CA TYR A 395 -4.05 -9.28 4.00
C TYR A 395 -3.16 -9.50 2.77
N ASN A 396 -3.59 -9.06 1.60
CA ASN A 396 -2.93 -9.31 0.32
C ASN A 396 -2.66 -8.00 -0.43
N ARG A 397 -1.63 -8.01 -1.27
CA ARG A 397 -1.33 -6.90 -2.20
C ARG A 397 -2.22 -6.98 -3.44
N THR A 398 -2.66 -5.83 -3.95
CA THR A 398 -3.41 -5.75 -5.21
C THR A 398 -2.56 -6.19 -6.39
N LEU A 399 -3.19 -6.51 -7.53
CA LEU A 399 -2.47 -6.88 -8.75
C LEU A 399 -1.58 -5.74 -9.24
N VAL A 400 -2.08 -4.49 -9.24
CA VAL A 400 -1.27 -3.30 -9.58
C VAL A 400 -0.06 -3.18 -8.64
N ALA A 401 -0.24 -3.36 -7.32
CA ALA A 401 0.87 -3.33 -6.36
C ALA A 401 1.95 -4.38 -6.67
N GLN A 402 1.54 -5.60 -7.02
CA GLN A 402 2.48 -6.64 -7.44
C GLN A 402 3.21 -6.27 -8.73
N ARG A 403 2.49 -5.76 -9.74
CA ARG A 403 3.09 -5.30 -11.01
C ARG A 403 4.03 -4.10 -10.84
N VAL A 404 3.74 -3.19 -9.91
CA VAL A 404 4.65 -2.09 -9.55
C VAL A 404 5.95 -2.66 -9.02
N GLY A 405 5.89 -3.60 -8.07
CA GLY A 405 7.08 -4.28 -7.56
C GLY A 405 7.86 -4.99 -8.68
N ASP A 406 7.18 -5.70 -9.58
CA ASP A 406 7.80 -6.41 -10.70
C ASP A 406 8.51 -5.44 -11.66
N LEU A 407 7.86 -4.33 -12.00
CA LEU A 407 8.45 -3.30 -12.84
C LEU A 407 9.69 -2.67 -12.18
N LEU A 408 9.66 -2.41 -10.87
CA LEU A 408 10.82 -1.90 -10.14
C LEU A 408 12.00 -2.89 -10.13
N SER A 409 11.74 -4.21 -10.09
CA SER A 409 12.79 -5.23 -10.24
C SER A 409 13.42 -5.19 -11.64
N VAL A 410 12.61 -5.04 -12.69
CA VAL A 410 13.09 -4.91 -14.08
C VAL A 410 13.90 -3.61 -14.26
N VAL A 411 13.47 -2.51 -13.66
CA VAL A 411 14.21 -1.24 -13.73
C VAL A 411 15.53 -1.30 -12.97
N ARG A 412 15.60 -1.98 -11.81
CA ARG A 412 16.87 -2.23 -11.13
C ARG A 412 17.82 -3.08 -11.98
N HIS A 413 17.29 -4.09 -12.68
CA HIS A 413 18.08 -4.84 -13.66
C HIS A 413 18.59 -3.96 -14.80
N ALA A 414 17.74 -3.09 -15.36
CA ALA A 414 18.14 -2.11 -16.37
C ALA A 414 19.28 -1.20 -15.86
N ASN A 415 19.24 -0.81 -14.59
CA ASN A 415 20.31 -0.04 -13.97
C ASN A 415 21.63 -0.82 -13.90
N HIS A 416 21.61 -2.13 -13.61
CA HIS A 416 22.83 -2.94 -13.63
C HIS A 416 23.47 -3.03 -15.03
N LEU A 417 22.63 -3.03 -16.08
CA LEU A 417 23.08 -3.06 -17.47
C LEU A 417 23.68 -1.72 -17.91
N ALA A 418 22.99 -0.60 -17.66
CA ALA A 418 23.35 0.71 -18.22
C ALA A 418 24.02 1.68 -17.22
N LYS A 419 24.10 1.34 -15.92
CA LYS A 419 24.61 2.20 -14.83
C LYS A 419 23.97 3.60 -14.84
N GLY A 420 22.66 3.65 -15.09
CA GLY A 420 21.87 4.86 -15.35
C GLY A 420 21.36 4.92 -16.78
N ASN A 421 20.76 6.04 -17.19
CA ASN A 421 20.22 6.26 -18.54
C ASN A 421 19.05 5.33 -18.95
N ILE A 422 18.18 5.02 -18.00
CA ILE A 422 16.99 4.17 -18.19
C ILE A 422 15.86 5.01 -18.77
N ARG A 423 15.12 4.40 -19.70
CA ARG A 423 13.88 4.93 -20.27
C ARG A 423 12.74 3.96 -19.98
N LEU A 424 11.57 4.47 -19.66
CA LEU A 424 10.38 3.67 -19.41
C LEU A 424 9.33 3.94 -20.49
N VAL A 425 8.73 2.90 -21.04
CA VAL A 425 7.58 2.99 -21.94
C VAL A 425 6.45 2.15 -21.39
N ALA A 426 5.25 2.74 -21.30
CA ALA A 426 4.04 2.06 -20.87
C ALA A 426 2.94 2.22 -21.92
N THR A 427 2.44 1.09 -22.41
CA THR A 427 1.39 1.00 -23.45
C THR A 427 0.29 0.02 -23.04
N GLY A 428 -0.77 -0.08 -23.83
CA GLY A 428 -1.73 -1.18 -23.73
C GLY A 428 -2.38 -1.34 -22.35
N GLY A 429 -2.69 -0.24 -21.66
CA GLY A 429 -3.26 -0.28 -20.32
C GLY A 429 -2.26 -0.40 -19.18
N ALA A 430 -0.96 -0.23 -19.43
CA ALA A 430 0.10 -0.29 -18.42
C ALA A 430 0.26 0.96 -17.53
N ALA A 431 -0.47 2.03 -17.83
CA ALA A 431 -0.42 3.27 -17.05
C ALA A 431 -0.61 3.10 -15.53
N PRO A 432 -1.51 2.24 -15.00
CA PRO A 432 -1.76 2.15 -13.56
C PRO A 432 -0.52 1.76 -12.74
N TRP A 433 0.30 0.83 -13.22
CA TRP A 433 1.53 0.42 -12.53
C TRP A 433 2.76 1.22 -12.97
N ALA A 434 2.84 1.64 -14.23
CA ALA A 434 3.97 2.44 -14.71
C ALA A 434 4.01 3.83 -14.05
N ALA A 435 2.87 4.53 -13.98
CA ALA A 435 2.78 5.83 -13.33
C ALA A 435 3.04 5.74 -11.81
N ALA A 436 2.66 4.62 -11.17
CA ALA A 436 2.92 4.38 -9.76
C ALA A 436 4.40 4.04 -9.47
N ALA A 437 5.07 3.30 -10.36
CA ALA A 437 6.48 2.94 -10.20
C ALA A 437 7.44 4.11 -10.47
N ALA A 438 7.13 4.95 -11.48
CA ALA A 438 7.97 6.07 -11.90
C ALA A 438 8.49 6.98 -10.75
N PRO A 439 7.65 7.45 -9.80
CA PRO A 439 8.12 8.29 -8.69
C PRO A 439 9.00 7.57 -7.66
N MET A 440 9.00 6.24 -7.64
CA MET A 440 9.81 5.43 -6.71
C MET A 440 11.20 5.11 -7.28
N ILE A 441 11.45 5.46 -8.54
CA ILE A 441 12.75 5.28 -9.19
C ILE A 441 13.54 6.59 -9.05
N PRO A 442 14.78 6.58 -8.53
CA PRO A 442 15.56 7.80 -8.41
C PRO A 442 15.78 8.47 -9.76
N SER A 443 15.57 9.79 -9.85
CA SER A 443 15.61 10.56 -11.10
C SER A 443 16.98 10.56 -11.80
N GLN A 444 18.06 10.28 -11.08
CA GLN A 444 19.38 10.10 -11.68
C GLN A 444 19.47 8.83 -12.57
N TYR A 445 18.60 7.84 -12.35
CA TYR A 445 18.58 6.60 -13.13
C TYR A 445 17.51 6.60 -14.22
N LEU A 446 16.30 7.12 -13.95
CA LEU A 446 15.20 7.22 -14.93
C LEU A 446 15.20 8.58 -15.62
N GLN A 447 15.59 8.61 -16.90
CA GLN A 447 15.77 9.84 -17.67
C GLN A 447 14.51 10.28 -18.39
N ARG A 448 13.83 9.35 -19.09
CA ARG A 448 12.60 9.66 -19.85
C ARG A 448 11.56 8.57 -19.68
N THR A 449 10.31 8.98 -19.59
CA THR A 449 9.16 8.11 -19.44
C THR A 449 8.07 8.47 -20.45
N LEU A 450 7.62 7.51 -21.24
CA LEU A 450 6.51 7.66 -22.20
C LEU A 450 5.34 6.78 -21.75
N ILE A 451 4.22 7.39 -21.37
CA ILE A 451 3.05 6.67 -20.85
C ILE A 451 1.82 6.99 -21.71
N ASP A 452 1.24 5.95 -22.32
CA ASP A 452 -0.12 5.99 -22.83
C ASP A 452 -1.10 5.71 -21.69
N THR A 453 -1.85 6.73 -21.30
CA THR A 453 -2.86 6.62 -20.25
C THR A 453 -4.17 5.98 -20.73
N GLN A 454 -4.47 6.08 -22.04
CA GLN A 454 -5.77 5.71 -22.61
C GLN A 454 -6.96 6.33 -21.85
N GLY A 455 -6.75 7.50 -21.22
CA GLY A 455 -7.74 8.16 -20.38
C GLY A 455 -8.07 7.44 -19.06
N PHE A 456 -7.26 6.46 -18.63
CA PHE A 456 -7.49 5.67 -17.43
C PHE A 456 -7.56 6.52 -16.15
N ARG A 457 -8.47 6.19 -15.24
CA ARG A 457 -8.57 6.77 -13.89
C ARG A 457 -8.85 5.68 -12.88
N PHE A 458 -8.16 5.70 -11.75
CA PHE A 458 -8.52 4.85 -10.61
C PHE A 458 -9.90 5.21 -10.07
N ALA A 459 -10.31 6.48 -10.18
CA ALA A 459 -11.67 6.91 -9.80
C ALA A 459 -12.80 6.26 -10.63
N ASN A 460 -12.50 5.67 -11.79
CA ASN A 460 -13.48 4.98 -12.62
C ASN A 460 -13.59 3.48 -12.28
N VAL A 461 -12.80 2.98 -11.33
CA VAL A 461 -12.87 1.58 -10.91
C VAL A 461 -14.11 1.37 -10.03
N GLU A 462 -15.02 0.50 -10.47
CA GLU A 462 -16.32 0.27 -9.82
C GLU A 462 -16.38 -1.02 -8.98
N SER A 463 -15.30 -1.81 -8.96
CA SER A 463 -15.25 -3.09 -8.24
C SER A 463 -13.87 -3.36 -7.67
N TYR A 464 -13.80 -3.88 -6.44
CA TYR A 464 -12.53 -4.31 -5.84
C TYR A 464 -11.95 -5.55 -6.52
N ARG A 465 -12.72 -6.22 -7.39
CA ARG A 465 -12.26 -7.34 -8.23
C ARG A 465 -11.60 -6.86 -9.51
N ASP A 466 -11.77 -5.60 -9.90
CA ASP A 466 -11.12 -5.04 -11.09
C ASP A 466 -9.61 -5.16 -10.97
N ALA A 467 -8.92 -5.54 -12.06
CA ALA A 467 -7.47 -5.69 -12.09
C ALA A 467 -6.71 -4.42 -11.69
N ASN A 468 -7.32 -3.24 -11.87
CA ASN A 468 -6.75 -1.94 -11.58
C ASN A 468 -7.20 -1.33 -10.24
N PHE A 469 -7.99 -2.04 -9.43
CA PHE A 469 -8.37 -1.56 -8.10
C PHE A 469 -7.15 -1.46 -7.17
N VAL A 470 -6.96 -0.28 -6.59
CA VAL A 470 -5.93 0.04 -5.59
C VAL A 470 -6.56 0.90 -4.49
N PRO A 471 -6.74 0.37 -3.27
CA PRO A 471 -7.24 1.17 -2.15
C PRO A 471 -6.40 2.43 -1.94
N GLY A 472 -7.06 3.57 -1.73
CA GLY A 472 -6.39 4.85 -1.52
C GLY A 472 -5.84 5.57 -2.75
N ALA A 473 -5.90 5.01 -3.96
CA ALA A 473 -5.38 5.67 -5.16
C ALA A 473 -6.03 7.05 -5.42
N VAL A 474 -7.33 7.19 -5.14
CA VAL A 474 -8.04 8.47 -5.29
C VAL A 474 -7.71 9.44 -4.16
N LYS A 475 -7.53 8.96 -2.92
CA LYS A 475 -7.12 9.79 -1.77
C LYS A 475 -5.88 10.64 -2.11
N TYR A 476 -4.92 10.02 -2.80
CA TYR A 476 -3.64 10.63 -3.13
C TYR A 476 -3.60 11.24 -4.54
N GLY A 477 -4.77 11.54 -5.11
CA GLY A 477 -4.89 12.38 -6.29
C GLY A 477 -4.96 11.66 -7.64
N ASP A 478 -5.22 10.35 -7.63
CA ASP A 478 -5.46 9.53 -8.83
C ASP A 478 -4.25 9.53 -9.78
N LEU A 479 -4.40 8.98 -10.99
CA LEU A 479 -3.35 8.91 -12.01
C LEU A 479 -2.65 10.25 -12.29
N PRO A 480 -3.35 11.41 -12.38
CA PRO A 480 -2.69 12.68 -12.67
C PRO A 480 -1.64 13.10 -11.64
N VAL A 481 -1.85 12.81 -10.34
CA VAL A 481 -0.81 13.13 -9.33
C VAL A 481 0.40 12.22 -9.50
N LEU A 482 0.20 10.92 -9.73
CA LEU A 482 1.31 9.98 -10.00
C LEU A 482 2.14 10.43 -11.21
N LEU A 483 1.49 10.85 -12.29
CA LEU A 483 2.15 11.39 -13.48
C LEU A 483 2.91 12.70 -13.19
N ALA A 484 2.42 13.53 -12.26
CA ALA A 484 3.06 14.81 -11.94
C ALA A 484 4.34 14.64 -11.12
N ILE A 485 4.35 13.68 -10.19
CA ILE A 485 5.46 13.44 -9.26
C ILE A 485 6.47 12.40 -9.76
N GLY A 486 6.22 11.79 -10.91
CA GLY A 486 7.14 10.83 -11.52
C GLY A 486 8.55 11.40 -11.74
N SER A 487 9.55 10.53 -11.77
CA SER A 487 10.95 10.90 -12.05
C SER A 487 11.24 11.10 -13.54
N GLY A 488 12.35 11.79 -13.86
CA GLY A 488 12.82 12.01 -15.24
C GLY A 488 11.99 13.03 -16.02
N ASP A 489 12.19 13.16 -17.33
CA ASP A 489 11.24 13.84 -18.20
C ASP A 489 10.09 12.89 -18.59
N ARG A 490 8.89 13.41 -18.85
CA ARG A 490 7.71 12.61 -19.15
C ARG A 490 7.02 13.09 -20.42
N GLN A 491 6.64 12.15 -21.27
CA GLN A 491 5.70 12.34 -22.37
C GLN A 491 4.44 11.55 -22.05
N ILE A 492 3.32 12.26 -21.97
CA ILE A 492 2.01 11.70 -21.62
C ILE A 492 1.13 11.70 -22.85
N VAL A 493 0.58 10.53 -23.18
CA VAL A 493 -0.33 10.31 -24.30
C VAL A 493 -1.68 9.82 -23.78
N GLY A 494 -2.74 10.03 -24.57
CA GLY A 494 -4.09 9.57 -24.22
C GLY A 494 -4.84 10.48 -23.24
N GLU A 495 -4.31 11.68 -22.97
CA GLU A 495 -4.90 12.67 -22.07
C GLU A 495 -5.37 13.93 -22.81
N PRO A 496 -6.48 14.57 -22.37
CA PRO A 496 -6.84 15.92 -22.79
C PRO A 496 -5.75 16.94 -22.43
N VAL A 497 -5.63 18.00 -23.23
CA VAL A 497 -4.63 19.07 -23.05
C VAL A 497 -4.73 19.72 -21.67
N GLU A 498 -5.93 19.84 -21.13
CA GLU A 498 -6.20 20.41 -19.81
C GLU A 498 -5.58 19.54 -18.69
N VAL A 499 -5.67 18.21 -18.82
CA VAL A 499 -5.08 17.29 -17.85
C VAL A 499 -3.56 17.36 -17.91
N VAL A 500 -2.98 17.29 -19.12
CA VAL A 500 -1.52 17.42 -19.31
C VAL A 500 -1.01 18.75 -18.75
N SER A 501 -1.73 19.85 -18.99
CA SER A 501 -1.37 21.17 -18.46
C SER A 501 -1.37 21.17 -16.94
N ARG A 502 -2.37 20.55 -16.31
CA ARG A 502 -2.42 20.44 -14.86
C ARG A 502 -1.30 19.57 -14.29
N VAL A 503 -0.98 18.45 -14.94
CA VAL A 503 0.14 17.58 -14.55
C VAL A 503 1.46 18.36 -14.65
N ARG A 504 1.65 19.14 -15.71
CA ARG A 504 2.83 20.01 -15.89
C ARG A 504 2.94 21.06 -14.79
N GLU A 505 1.85 21.76 -14.47
CA GLU A 505 1.81 22.77 -13.39
C GLU A 505 2.21 22.19 -12.03
N LEU A 506 1.75 20.98 -11.72
CA LEU A 506 2.12 20.27 -10.49
C LEU A 506 3.58 19.82 -10.54
N SER A 507 4.04 19.33 -11.69
CA SER A 507 5.39 18.80 -11.85
C SER A 507 6.49 19.86 -11.76
N GLN A 508 6.27 21.07 -12.28
CA GLN A 508 7.21 22.20 -12.20
C GLN A 508 7.58 22.61 -10.76
N GLN A 509 6.82 22.15 -9.77
CA GLN A 509 7.05 22.44 -8.37
C GLN A 509 7.89 21.35 -7.68
N VAL A 510 8.10 20.19 -8.32
CA VAL A 510 8.90 19.05 -7.83
C VAL A 510 10.37 19.24 -8.21
N PRO A 511 11.31 19.39 -7.26
CA PRO A 511 12.72 19.64 -7.60
C PRO A 511 13.42 18.51 -8.36
N SER A 512 12.91 17.28 -8.26
CA SER A 512 13.45 16.08 -8.92
C SER A 512 12.70 15.67 -10.18
N ALA A 513 11.58 16.32 -10.50
CA ALA A 513 10.82 16.00 -11.70
C ALA A 513 11.41 16.76 -12.90
N GLY A 514 11.58 16.05 -14.00
CA GLY A 514 11.89 16.64 -15.30
C GLY A 514 10.66 17.24 -15.98
N ASP A 515 10.84 17.66 -17.23
CA ASP A 515 9.81 18.32 -18.04
C ASP A 515 8.62 17.39 -18.31
N VAL A 516 7.42 17.96 -18.44
CA VAL A 516 6.20 17.23 -18.80
C VAL A 516 5.70 17.71 -20.15
N ARG A 517 5.66 16.80 -21.10
CA ARG A 517 5.08 16.99 -22.42
C ARG A 517 3.84 16.12 -22.56
N GLY A 518 2.95 16.55 -23.44
CA GLY A 518 1.86 15.71 -23.89
C GLY A 518 1.36 16.17 -25.25
N ASN A 519 0.89 15.21 -26.03
CA ASN A 519 0.36 15.43 -27.37
C ASN A 519 -0.79 14.45 -27.65
N VAL A 520 -1.50 14.71 -28.73
CA VAL A 520 -2.62 13.86 -29.20
C VAL A 520 -2.12 12.68 -30.04
N LEU A 521 -0.80 12.57 -30.25
CA LEU A 521 -0.18 11.50 -31.03
C LEU A 521 -0.13 10.22 -30.21
N THR A 522 -0.22 9.07 -30.88
CA THR A 522 -0.07 7.75 -30.27
C THR A 522 1.37 7.51 -29.81
N VAL A 523 1.59 6.55 -28.89
CA VAL A 523 2.92 6.26 -28.36
C VAL A 523 3.91 5.79 -29.45
N ASP A 524 3.42 5.12 -30.49
CA ASP A 524 4.21 4.64 -31.62
C ASP A 524 4.53 5.73 -32.67
N ALA A 525 4.07 6.96 -32.48
CA ALA A 525 4.43 8.06 -33.37
C ALA A 525 5.94 8.33 -33.32
N ASP A 526 6.57 8.49 -34.49
CA ASP A 526 8.02 8.70 -34.63
C ASP A 526 8.56 9.81 -33.72
N GLU A 527 7.83 10.93 -33.59
CA GLU A 527 8.22 12.04 -32.70
C GLU A 527 8.33 11.63 -31.23
N ASN A 528 7.40 10.79 -30.74
CA ASN A 528 7.37 10.32 -29.36
C ASN A 528 8.51 9.32 -29.10
N LEU A 529 8.77 8.41 -30.05
CA LEU A 529 9.87 7.44 -29.94
C LEU A 529 11.24 8.11 -30.07
N LEU A 530 11.39 9.07 -30.97
CA LEU A 530 12.60 9.89 -31.11
C LEU A 530 12.86 10.68 -29.82
N TRP A 531 11.84 11.36 -29.28
CA TRP A 531 11.97 12.02 -27.99
C TRP A 531 12.32 11.04 -26.88
N LEU A 532 11.76 9.84 -26.83
CA LEU A 532 12.15 8.90 -25.80
C LEU A 532 13.64 8.54 -25.92
N LEU A 533 14.12 8.33 -27.14
CA LEU A 533 15.47 7.84 -27.42
C LEU A 533 16.56 8.93 -27.36
N GLU A 534 16.25 10.19 -27.64
CA GLU A 534 17.15 11.33 -27.38
C GLU A 534 17.57 11.42 -25.90
#